data_AF-A0A961VEA1-F1
#
_entry.id   AF-A0A961VEA1-F1
#
_cell.length_a   1.000
_cell.length_b   1.000
_cell.length_c   1.000
_cell.angle_alpha   90.00
_cell.angle_beta   90.00
_cell.angle_gamma   90.00
#
_symmetry.space_group_name_H-M   'P 1'
#
loop_
_entity.id
_entity.type
_entity.pdbx_description
1 polymer ?
#
loop_
_entity_poly.entity_id
_entity_poly.type
_entity_poly.pdbx_seq_one_letter_code
_entity_poly.pdbx_strand_id
1 'polypeptide(L)'
;MSGLARTTFFKGWSCYDWRNAKTILEHAHSSEWNDVKNVLAGFRLRHSDLIAKGKGNKSAIAAAIDSKFYERGWKERKFETSVVVDKVSSDSPTHSVDCFKGKVALELEWNNKDPFYDRDLNNFRLLYDLRVADVGILVTRSTPLQQWLKTRHRELGKSKDTFGVSTTHFDKLEPRILGGGAGGCPVLVFAMEPDLYLDDRPAI
;
A
#
# COMPACT_ATOMS: atom_id res chain seq x y z
N MET A 1 8.95 20.21 -5.14
CA MET A 1 9.68 19.09 -5.77
C MET A 1 9.59 17.91 -4.80
N SER A 2 9.39 16.68 -5.29
CA SER A 2 9.36 15.47 -4.47
C SER A 2 10.69 15.33 -3.73
N GLY A 3 10.65 15.02 -2.43
CA GLY A 3 11.84 14.74 -1.62
C GLY A 3 12.34 13.30 -1.80
N LEU A 4 11.52 12.41 -2.36
CA LEU A 4 11.91 11.05 -2.73
C LEU A 4 12.13 10.93 -4.25
N ALA A 5 13.24 10.33 -4.66
CA ALA A 5 13.51 10.09 -6.07
C ALA A 5 12.50 9.07 -6.63
N ARG A 6 11.75 9.50 -7.65
CA ARG A 6 10.84 8.62 -8.38
C ARG A 6 11.64 7.65 -9.24
N THR A 7 11.32 6.37 -9.14
CA THR A 7 11.80 5.32 -10.04
C THR A 7 10.63 4.52 -10.61
N THR A 8 10.92 3.62 -11.55
CA THR A 8 9.91 2.75 -12.19
C THR A 8 10.53 1.37 -12.39
N PHE A 9 9.99 0.38 -11.69
CA PHE A 9 10.42 -1.02 -11.86
C PHE A 9 9.65 -1.74 -12.98
N PHE A 10 8.39 -1.36 -13.19
CA PHE A 10 7.54 -1.86 -14.26
C PHE A 10 6.46 -0.83 -14.62
N LYS A 11 5.92 -0.93 -15.84
CA LYS A 11 5.00 0.06 -16.41
C LYS A 11 3.75 0.21 -15.54
N GLY A 12 3.29 1.46 -15.41
CA GLY A 12 2.08 1.81 -14.66
C GLY A 12 2.31 2.07 -13.18
N TRP A 13 3.57 2.11 -12.72
CA TRP A 13 3.89 2.31 -11.31
C TRP A 13 4.99 3.34 -11.11
N SER A 14 4.73 4.30 -10.23
CA SER A 14 5.75 5.18 -9.67
C SER A 14 6.22 4.60 -8.35
N CYS A 15 7.51 4.32 -8.26
CA CYS A 15 8.11 3.65 -7.12
C CYS A 15 9.00 4.63 -6.36
N TYR A 16 9.03 4.52 -5.04
CA TYR A 16 9.84 5.37 -4.17
C TYR A 16 10.48 4.51 -3.09
N ASP A 17 11.82 4.52 -3.05
CA ASP A 17 12.62 3.71 -2.15
C ASP A 17 13.08 4.56 -0.95
N TRP A 18 12.73 4.13 0.25
CA TRP A 18 13.15 4.74 1.51
C TRP A 18 14.04 3.78 2.30
N ARG A 19 15.26 4.26 2.63
CA ARG A 19 16.27 3.52 3.41
C ARG A 19 16.67 2.17 2.81
N ASN A 20 16.85 2.12 1.48
CA ASN A 20 17.33 0.95 0.75
C ASN A 20 16.40 -0.28 0.86
N ALA A 21 15.09 -0.04 0.96
CA ALA A 21 14.08 -1.10 1.03
C ALA A 21 14.16 -2.02 -0.19
N LYS A 22 14.42 -1.47 -1.38
CA LYS A 22 14.63 -2.25 -2.60
C LYS A 22 15.80 -3.23 -2.44
N THR A 23 16.94 -2.76 -1.96
CA THR A 23 18.15 -3.60 -1.79
C THR A 23 17.89 -4.75 -0.83
N ILE A 24 17.19 -4.49 0.27
CA ILE A 24 16.81 -5.52 1.25
C ILE A 24 15.87 -6.54 0.61
N LEU A 25 14.83 -6.10 -0.12
CA LEU A 25 13.92 -6.98 -0.84
C LEU A 25 14.65 -7.84 -1.88
N GLU A 26 15.56 -7.26 -2.66
CA GLU A 26 16.27 -7.96 -3.72
C GLU A 26 17.22 -9.04 -3.22
N HIS A 27 17.93 -8.77 -2.13
CA HIS A 27 19.02 -9.64 -1.68
C HIS A 27 18.67 -10.50 -0.45
N ALA A 28 17.80 -10.02 0.45
CA ALA A 28 17.42 -10.75 1.66
C ALA A 28 16.05 -11.45 1.53
N HIS A 29 15.13 -10.91 0.72
CA HIS A 29 13.75 -11.44 0.56
C HIS A 29 13.40 -11.68 -0.92
N SER A 30 14.34 -12.26 -1.68
CA SER A 30 14.23 -12.37 -3.14
C SER A 30 12.97 -13.13 -3.62
N SER A 31 12.50 -14.12 -2.85
CA SER A 31 11.24 -14.84 -3.12
C SER A 31 10.02 -13.93 -3.03
N GLU A 32 9.89 -13.21 -1.92
CA GLU A 32 8.83 -12.23 -1.65
C GLU A 32 8.89 -11.10 -2.67
N TRP A 33 10.10 -10.65 -3.02
CA TRP A 33 10.29 -9.63 -4.04
C TRP A 33 9.80 -10.06 -5.42
N ASN A 34 10.08 -11.32 -5.80
CA ASN A 34 9.56 -11.87 -7.05
C ASN A 34 8.03 -11.99 -7.04
N ASP A 35 7.41 -12.36 -5.90
CA ASP A 35 5.96 -12.33 -5.75
C ASP A 35 5.40 -10.91 -5.98
N VAL A 36 5.97 -9.90 -5.32
CA VAL A 36 5.56 -8.48 -5.44
C VAL A 36 5.64 -8.02 -6.89
N LYS A 37 6.76 -8.24 -7.57
CA LYS A 37 6.89 -7.89 -9.00
C LYS A 37 5.85 -8.59 -9.86
N ASN A 38 5.65 -9.90 -9.68
CA ASN A 38 4.71 -10.67 -10.49
C ASN A 38 3.26 -10.22 -10.28
N VAL A 39 2.86 -9.96 -9.03
CA VAL A 39 1.50 -9.49 -8.71
C VAL A 39 1.27 -8.08 -9.25
N LEU A 40 2.17 -7.14 -8.94
CA LEU A 40 1.96 -5.73 -9.28
C LEU A 40 2.17 -5.43 -10.77
N ALA A 41 3.09 -6.12 -11.46
CA ALA A 41 3.26 -5.97 -12.92
C ALA A 41 2.04 -6.49 -13.71
N GLY A 42 1.40 -7.54 -13.20
CA GLY A 42 0.19 -8.12 -13.78
C GLY A 42 -1.10 -7.38 -13.42
N PHE A 43 -1.07 -6.52 -12.40
CA PHE A 43 -2.25 -5.81 -11.92
C PHE A 43 -2.76 -4.79 -12.95
N ARG A 44 -4.07 -4.67 -13.07
CA ARG A 44 -4.75 -3.61 -13.83
C ARG A 44 -5.90 -3.05 -13.00
N LEU A 45 -6.06 -1.73 -13.04
CA LEU A 45 -7.16 -1.04 -12.40
C LEU A 45 -8.38 -1.10 -13.32
N ARG A 46 -9.18 -2.16 -13.19
CA ARG A 46 -10.34 -2.37 -14.05
C ARG A 46 -11.46 -1.38 -13.78
N HIS A 47 -12.18 -0.98 -14.82
CA HIS A 47 -13.37 -0.16 -14.69
C HIS A 47 -14.41 -0.84 -13.78
N SER A 48 -14.64 -2.15 -13.99
CA SER A 48 -15.53 -2.96 -13.15
C SER A 48 -15.18 -2.89 -11.65
N ASP A 49 -13.90 -2.98 -11.29
CA ASP A 49 -13.43 -2.91 -9.90
C ASP A 49 -13.59 -1.51 -9.29
N LEU A 50 -13.44 -0.45 -10.08
CA LEU A 50 -13.67 0.93 -9.65
C LEU A 50 -15.13 1.21 -9.32
N ILE A 51 -16.06 0.67 -10.11
CA ILE A 51 -17.50 0.91 -9.94
C ILE A 51 -18.15 -0.04 -8.95
N ALA A 52 -17.60 -1.24 -8.76
CA ALA A 52 -18.10 -2.24 -7.84
C ALA A 52 -18.28 -1.69 -6.42
N LYS A 53 -19.35 -2.14 -5.75
CA LYS A 53 -19.47 -1.99 -4.30
C LYS A 53 -18.48 -2.99 -3.68
N GLY A 54 -17.61 -2.51 -2.79
CA GLY A 54 -16.71 -3.39 -2.02
C GLY A 54 -17.49 -4.48 -1.28
N LYS A 55 -16.83 -5.58 -0.92
CA LYS A 55 -17.41 -6.61 -0.05
C LYS A 55 -16.92 -6.39 1.38
N GLY A 56 -17.85 -6.15 2.29
CA GLY A 56 -17.53 -5.83 3.68
C GLY A 56 -16.74 -4.53 3.79
N ASN A 57 -15.62 -4.55 4.52
CA ASN A 57 -14.80 -3.37 4.80
C ASN A 57 -13.71 -3.11 3.73
N LYS A 58 -13.52 -4.01 2.75
CA LYS A 58 -12.48 -3.88 1.72
C LYS A 58 -13.08 -3.50 0.36
N SER A 59 -12.35 -2.65 -0.38
CA SER A 59 -12.70 -2.32 -1.77
C SER A 59 -12.46 -3.52 -2.70
N ALA A 60 -13.14 -3.57 -3.85
CA ALA A 60 -12.91 -4.61 -4.85
C ALA A 60 -11.45 -4.63 -5.34
N ILE A 61 -10.84 -3.45 -5.45
CA ILE A 61 -9.44 -3.26 -5.83
C ILE A 61 -8.50 -3.85 -4.78
N ALA A 62 -8.77 -3.59 -3.50
CA ALA A 62 -7.99 -4.17 -2.41
C ALA A 62 -8.06 -5.69 -2.42
N ALA A 63 -9.27 -6.24 -2.49
CA ALA A 63 -9.48 -7.67 -2.56
C ALA A 63 -8.83 -8.33 -3.79
N ALA A 64 -8.82 -7.66 -4.94
CA ALA A 64 -8.20 -8.17 -6.16
C ALA A 64 -6.67 -8.32 -6.01
N ILE A 65 -5.99 -7.35 -5.41
CA ILE A 65 -4.54 -7.43 -5.15
C ILE A 65 -4.24 -8.45 -4.05
N ASP A 66 -4.94 -8.37 -2.91
CA ASP A 66 -4.74 -9.25 -1.76
C ASP A 66 -4.87 -10.72 -2.17
N SER A 67 -5.90 -11.06 -2.95
CA SER A 67 -6.12 -12.44 -3.40
C SER A 67 -4.92 -13.02 -4.16
N LYS A 68 -4.22 -12.20 -4.96
CA LYS A 68 -3.03 -12.61 -5.72
C LYS A 68 -1.80 -12.80 -4.85
N PHE A 69 -1.70 -12.08 -3.74
CA PHE A 69 -0.71 -12.37 -2.71
C PHE A 69 -1.07 -13.62 -1.91
N TYR A 70 -2.34 -13.82 -1.56
CA TYR A 70 -2.80 -14.99 -0.81
C TYR A 70 -2.62 -16.30 -1.58
N GLU A 71 -2.85 -16.30 -2.90
CA GLU A 71 -2.50 -17.42 -3.81
C GLU A 71 -1.00 -17.81 -3.73
N ARG A 72 -0.14 -16.89 -3.26
CA ARG A 72 1.32 -17.07 -3.12
C ARG A 72 1.76 -17.29 -1.68
N GLY A 73 0.82 -17.58 -0.78
CA GLY A 73 1.09 -17.91 0.62
C GLY A 73 1.31 -16.70 1.53
N TRP A 74 1.09 -15.48 1.05
CA TRP A 74 0.97 -14.31 1.91
C TRP A 74 -0.32 -14.42 2.72
N LYS A 75 -0.37 -13.82 3.90
CA LYS A 75 -1.55 -13.86 4.76
C LYS A 75 -1.76 -12.52 5.45
N GLU A 76 -3.02 -12.15 5.66
CA GLU A 76 -3.34 -11.14 6.65
C GLU A 76 -2.83 -11.60 8.01
N ARG A 77 -2.12 -10.72 8.73
CA ARG A 77 -1.52 -11.09 10.02
C ARG A 77 -1.64 -9.97 11.04
N LYS A 78 -2.30 -10.29 12.15
CA LYS A 78 -2.28 -9.48 13.36
C LYS A 78 -1.15 -9.95 14.26
N PHE A 79 -0.38 -9.01 14.80
CA PHE A 79 0.68 -9.28 15.76
C PHE A 79 0.26 -8.75 17.12
N GLU A 80 0.11 -9.63 18.09
CA GLU A 80 -0.11 -9.22 19.48
C GLU A 80 1.22 -8.77 20.07
N THR A 81 1.28 -7.53 20.55
CA THR A 81 2.50 -6.93 21.10
C THR A 81 2.17 -6.27 22.43
N SER A 82 3.01 -6.49 23.42
CA SER A 82 2.93 -5.83 24.72
C SER A 82 4.28 -5.22 25.09
N VAL A 83 4.24 -4.15 25.86
CA VAL A 83 5.42 -3.52 26.45
C VAL A 83 5.38 -3.78 27.95
N VAL A 84 6.47 -4.31 28.48
CA VAL A 84 6.61 -4.59 29.91
C VAL A 84 7.60 -3.59 30.51
N VAL A 85 7.13 -2.73 31.41
CA VAL A 85 7.96 -1.79 32.18
C VAL A 85 7.79 -2.13 33.65
N ASP A 86 8.89 -2.42 34.35
CA ASP A 86 8.87 -2.79 35.78
C ASP A 86 7.85 -3.88 36.13
N LYS A 87 7.73 -4.90 35.26
CA LYS A 87 6.77 -6.02 35.35
C LYS A 87 5.30 -5.65 35.14
N VAL A 88 4.99 -4.39 34.84
CA VAL A 88 3.66 -3.96 34.41
C VAL A 88 3.58 -4.07 32.89
N SER A 89 2.66 -4.90 32.41
CA SER A 89 2.41 -5.07 30.97
C SER A 89 1.33 -4.09 30.52
N SER A 90 1.58 -3.41 29.40
CA SER A 90 0.56 -2.68 28.64
C SER A 90 0.51 -3.19 27.20
N ASP A 91 -0.70 -3.38 26.69
CA ASP A 91 -0.90 -3.78 25.31
C ASP A 91 -0.55 -2.61 24.39
N SER A 92 0.29 -2.89 23.39
CA SER A 92 0.56 -1.93 22.33
C SER A 92 -0.48 -2.11 21.23
N PRO A 93 -1.20 -1.05 20.85
CA PRO A 93 -2.22 -1.16 19.80
C PRO A 93 -1.54 -1.42 18.46
N THR A 94 -1.80 -2.60 17.90
CA THR A 94 -1.42 -3.00 16.54
C THR A 94 -2.66 -3.21 15.68
N HIS A 95 -2.51 -2.98 14.38
CA HIS A 95 -3.50 -3.42 13.39
C HIS A 95 -2.95 -4.57 12.55
N SER A 96 -3.85 -5.31 11.92
CA SER A 96 -3.49 -6.39 11.01
C SER A 96 -2.78 -5.84 9.79
N VAL A 97 -1.64 -6.43 9.43
CA VAL A 97 -1.00 -6.18 8.14
C VAL A 97 -1.80 -6.92 7.06
N ASP A 98 -2.16 -6.23 5.97
CA ASP A 98 -2.96 -6.81 4.88
C ASP A 98 -2.33 -8.08 4.28
N CYS A 99 -1.02 -8.03 4.01
CA CYS A 99 -0.25 -9.13 3.45
C CYS A 99 1.11 -9.23 4.14
N PHE A 100 1.38 -10.35 4.82
CA PHE A 100 2.67 -10.63 5.46
C PHE A 100 3.26 -11.97 5.00
N LYS A 101 4.55 -11.99 4.65
CA LYS A 101 5.32 -13.21 4.32
C LYS A 101 6.81 -12.97 4.53
N GLY A 102 7.53 -13.94 5.10
CA GLY A 102 9.00 -13.93 5.13
C GLY A 102 9.64 -12.68 5.75
N LYS A 103 8.97 -12.01 6.71
CA LYS A 103 9.33 -10.71 7.30
C LYS A 103 9.15 -9.48 6.41
N VAL A 104 8.41 -9.60 5.31
CA VAL A 104 7.95 -8.48 4.50
C VAL A 104 6.49 -8.18 4.90
N ALA A 105 6.23 -6.93 5.28
CA ALA A 105 4.89 -6.43 5.59
C ALA A 105 4.40 -5.56 4.43
N LEU A 106 3.23 -5.85 3.88
CA LEU A 106 2.63 -5.11 2.78
C LEU A 106 1.24 -4.59 3.18
N GLU A 107 1.03 -3.30 2.97
CA GLU A 107 -0.25 -2.59 3.20
C GLU A 107 -0.74 -1.99 1.88
N LEU A 108 -2.05 -2.12 1.62
CA LEU A 108 -2.69 -1.55 0.44
C LEU A 108 -3.70 -0.48 0.84
N GLU A 109 -3.32 0.78 0.59
CA GLU A 109 -4.14 1.92 0.94
C GLU A 109 -5.01 2.40 -0.22
N TRP A 110 -6.28 2.01 -0.19
CA TRP A 110 -7.31 2.42 -1.15
C TRP A 110 -8.52 3.06 -0.46
N ASN A 111 -8.79 4.33 -0.77
CA ASN A 111 -9.95 5.13 -0.34
C ASN A 111 -10.09 5.52 1.14
N ASN A 112 -9.20 5.08 2.04
CA ASN A 112 -9.27 5.51 3.43
C ASN A 112 -8.85 6.97 3.64
N LYS A 113 -9.19 7.53 4.82
CA LYS A 113 -8.85 8.91 5.21
C LYS A 113 -7.36 9.03 5.57
N ASP A 114 -6.85 10.25 5.59
CA ASP A 114 -5.43 10.56 5.85
C ASP A 114 -4.76 9.95 7.12
N PRO A 115 -5.45 9.66 8.25
CA PRO A 115 -4.82 9.04 9.43
C PRO A 115 -4.23 7.64 9.19
N PHE A 116 -4.59 7.01 8.07
CA PHE A 116 -4.25 5.61 7.81
C PHE A 116 -2.77 5.45 7.45
N TYR A 117 -2.18 6.38 6.70
CA TYR A 117 -0.73 6.35 6.46
C TYR A 117 0.08 6.46 7.75
N ASP A 118 -0.32 7.31 8.68
CA ASP A 118 0.38 7.44 9.97
C ASP A 118 0.30 6.13 10.75
N ARG A 119 -0.85 5.44 10.70
CA ARG A 119 -1.05 4.13 11.33
C ARG A 119 -0.19 3.05 10.68
N ASP A 120 -0.18 2.95 9.35
CA ASP A 120 0.54 1.91 8.61
C ASP A 120 2.06 2.09 8.74
N LEU A 121 2.55 3.33 8.59
CA LEU A 121 3.96 3.64 8.80
C LEU A 121 4.40 3.38 10.26
N ASN A 122 3.55 3.71 11.24
CA ASN A 122 3.82 3.38 12.64
C ASN A 122 3.84 1.87 12.89
N ASN A 123 2.96 1.10 12.23
CA ASN A 123 2.97 -0.36 12.33
C ASN A 123 4.23 -0.95 11.72
N PHE A 124 4.68 -0.47 10.55
CA PHE A 124 5.97 -0.85 9.97
C PHE A 124 7.14 -0.54 10.90
N ARG A 125 7.15 0.64 11.53
CA ARG A 125 8.15 1.01 12.54
C ARG A 125 8.19 0.01 13.68
N LEU A 126 7.03 -0.27 14.30
CA LEU A 126 6.92 -1.17 15.44
C LEU A 126 7.37 -2.59 15.09
N LEU A 127 6.87 -3.14 13.98
CA LEU A 127 7.24 -4.50 13.54
C LEU A 127 8.73 -4.61 13.23
N TYR A 128 9.34 -3.55 12.70
CA TYR A 128 10.77 -3.48 12.47
C TYR A 128 11.59 -3.46 13.77
N ASP A 129 11.23 -2.58 14.71
CA ASP A 129 11.91 -2.46 15.99
C ASP A 129 11.81 -3.76 16.82
N LEU A 130 10.70 -4.49 16.68
CA LEU A 130 10.49 -5.81 17.29
C LEU A 130 11.14 -6.98 16.51
N ARG A 131 11.85 -6.72 15.41
CA ARG A 131 12.49 -7.71 14.52
C ARG A 131 11.52 -8.71 13.88
N VAL A 132 10.25 -8.31 13.79
CA VAL A 132 9.18 -9.09 13.15
C VAL A 132 9.17 -8.87 11.63
N ALA A 133 9.37 -7.62 11.19
CA ALA A 133 9.49 -7.26 9.78
C ALA A 133 10.86 -6.65 9.50
N ASP A 134 11.44 -6.91 8.33
CA ASP A 134 12.70 -6.30 7.91
C ASP A 134 12.44 -5.13 6.93
N VAL A 135 11.28 -5.12 6.27
CA VAL A 135 10.89 -4.11 5.28
C VAL A 135 9.36 -3.98 5.18
N GLY A 136 8.88 -2.75 5.04
CA GLY A 136 7.51 -2.41 4.71
C GLY A 136 7.32 -2.14 3.21
N ILE A 137 6.19 -2.55 2.65
CA ILE A 137 5.75 -2.22 1.29
C ILE A 137 4.41 -1.51 1.39
N LEU A 138 4.29 -0.35 0.77
CA LEU A 138 3.04 0.42 0.75
C LEU A 138 2.56 0.60 -0.68
N VAL A 139 1.38 0.07 -0.98
CA VAL A 139 0.72 0.22 -2.28
C VAL A 139 -0.36 1.30 -2.16
N THR A 140 -0.32 2.31 -3.03
CA THR A 140 -1.27 3.44 -3.01
C THR A 140 -1.49 4.00 -4.41
N ARG A 141 -2.23 5.11 -4.53
CA ARG A 141 -2.42 5.87 -5.77
C ARG A 141 -1.31 6.91 -5.95
N SER A 142 -0.89 7.09 -7.20
CA SER A 142 -0.14 8.29 -7.57
C SER A 142 -1.05 9.52 -7.51
N THR A 143 -0.46 10.69 -7.32
CA THR A 143 -1.19 11.95 -7.40
C THR A 143 -1.81 12.17 -8.81
N PRO A 144 -1.11 11.84 -9.92
CA PRO A 144 -1.73 11.83 -11.25
C PRO A 144 -2.97 10.92 -11.35
N LEU A 145 -2.93 9.69 -10.81
CA LEU A 145 -4.09 8.79 -10.82
C LEU A 145 -5.25 9.37 -10.00
N GLN A 146 -4.96 9.95 -8.84
CA GLN A 146 -5.98 10.60 -8.02
C GLN A 146 -6.67 11.75 -8.78
N GLN A 147 -5.91 12.59 -9.48
CA GLN A 147 -6.45 13.66 -10.32
C GLN A 147 -7.26 13.12 -11.49
N TRP A 148 -6.77 12.05 -12.13
CA TRP A 148 -7.45 11.38 -13.24
C TRP A 148 -8.82 10.84 -12.83
N LEU A 149 -8.90 10.15 -11.67
CA LEU A 149 -10.14 9.62 -11.09
C LEU A 149 -11.12 10.74 -10.76
N LYS A 150 -10.62 11.83 -10.14
CA LYS A 150 -11.44 13.00 -9.77
C LYS A 150 -12.06 13.67 -11.00
N THR A 151 -11.28 13.86 -12.08
CA THR A 151 -11.77 14.46 -13.33
C THR A 151 -12.81 13.57 -14.01
N ARG A 152 -12.66 12.25 -13.93
CA ARG A 152 -13.53 11.26 -14.59
C ARG A 152 -14.64 10.68 -13.72
N HIS A 153 -14.91 11.23 -12.54
CA HIS A 153 -15.91 10.71 -11.61
C HIS A 153 -17.28 10.45 -12.29
N ARG A 154 -17.71 11.30 -13.23
CA ARG A 154 -18.96 11.14 -13.98
C ARG A 154 -18.96 9.91 -14.90
N GLU A 155 -17.87 9.70 -15.63
CA GLU A 155 -17.69 8.53 -16.52
C GLU A 155 -17.66 7.22 -15.72
N LEU A 156 -17.21 7.30 -14.47
CA LEU A 156 -17.16 6.19 -13.51
C LEU A 156 -18.47 6.02 -12.71
N GLY A 157 -19.50 6.85 -12.97
CA GLY A 157 -20.76 6.80 -12.22
C GLY A 157 -20.60 7.08 -10.72
N LYS A 158 -19.57 7.86 -10.33
CA LYS A 158 -19.28 8.22 -8.93
C LYS A 158 -19.66 9.66 -8.63
N SER A 159 -19.97 9.93 -7.36
CA SER A 159 -20.14 11.32 -6.88
C SER A 159 -18.80 12.05 -6.93
N LYS A 160 -18.86 13.38 -7.08
CA LYS A 160 -17.67 14.26 -7.09
C LYS A 160 -16.79 14.09 -5.84
N ASP A 161 -17.41 13.74 -4.71
CA ASP A 161 -16.74 13.63 -3.41
C ASP A 161 -16.07 12.28 -3.18
N THR A 162 -16.32 11.28 -4.05
CA THR A 162 -15.72 9.93 -3.94
C THR A 162 -14.18 10.00 -3.97
N PHE A 163 -13.63 10.91 -4.77
CA PHE A 163 -12.19 11.17 -4.90
C PHE A 163 -11.84 12.56 -4.35
N GLY A 164 -12.46 12.89 -3.21
CA GLY A 164 -12.36 14.19 -2.55
C GLY A 164 -11.03 14.47 -1.85
N VAL A 165 -11.02 15.52 -1.02
CA VAL A 165 -9.81 16.02 -0.36
C VAL A 165 -9.25 15.04 0.67
N SER A 166 -10.05 14.14 1.25
CA SER A 166 -9.59 13.17 2.26
C SER A 166 -9.01 11.89 1.67
N THR A 167 -8.95 11.76 0.34
CA THR A 167 -8.54 10.55 -0.34
C THR A 167 -7.02 10.37 -0.29
N THR A 168 -6.54 9.16 0.02
CA THR A 168 -5.11 8.80 0.03
C THR A 168 -4.46 8.83 -1.36
N HIS A 169 -3.32 9.50 -1.48
CA HIS A 169 -2.42 9.45 -2.65
C HIS A 169 -0.98 9.80 -2.24
N PHE A 170 -0.02 9.66 -3.15
CA PHE A 170 1.41 9.79 -2.85
C PHE A 170 1.82 11.12 -2.21
N ASP A 171 1.37 12.28 -2.71
CA ASP A 171 1.79 13.59 -2.14
C ASP A 171 1.37 13.78 -0.67
N LYS A 172 0.42 12.99 -0.18
CA LYS A 172 0.07 12.95 1.24
C LYS A 172 0.90 11.97 2.06
N LEU A 173 1.39 10.92 1.41
CA LEU A 173 2.25 9.92 2.04
C LEU A 173 3.68 10.45 2.20
N GLU A 174 4.21 11.10 1.16
CA GLU A 174 5.61 11.55 1.12
C GLU A 174 6.01 12.40 2.34
N PRO A 175 5.24 13.43 2.78
CA PRO A 175 5.59 14.21 3.96
C PRO A 175 5.67 13.37 5.24
N ARG A 176 4.91 12.27 5.33
CA ARG A 176 4.92 11.38 6.50
C ARG A 176 6.14 10.47 6.51
N ILE A 177 6.55 9.98 5.35
CA ILE A 177 7.81 9.21 5.21
C ILE A 177 8.99 10.12 5.55
N LEU A 178 9.06 11.30 4.92
CA LEU A 178 10.14 12.28 5.16
C LEU A 178 10.13 12.82 6.60
N GLY A 179 8.96 12.95 7.21
CA GLY A 179 8.78 13.31 8.62
C GLY A 179 9.12 12.20 9.62
N GLY A 180 9.54 11.02 9.15
CA GLY A 180 9.98 9.93 10.01
C GLY A 180 8.88 9.00 10.53
N GLY A 181 7.70 8.97 9.87
CA GLY A 181 6.57 8.12 10.27
C GLY A 181 6.91 6.62 10.34
N ALA A 182 7.80 6.15 9.45
CA ALA A 182 8.29 4.75 9.46
C ALA A 182 9.45 4.52 10.45
N GLY A 183 9.94 5.55 11.14
CA GLY A 183 11.08 5.48 12.04
C GLY A 183 12.29 4.82 11.39
N GLY A 184 12.73 3.70 11.99
CA GLY A 184 13.82 2.84 11.54
C GLY A 184 13.59 2.14 10.19
N CYS A 185 12.33 1.79 9.92
CA CYS A 185 11.94 0.78 8.96
C CYS A 185 12.19 1.21 7.50
N PRO A 186 12.88 0.39 6.69
CA PRO A 186 12.91 0.53 5.23
C PRO A 186 11.52 0.37 4.63
N VAL A 187 11.14 1.29 3.74
CA VAL A 187 9.82 1.26 3.08
C VAL A 187 9.96 1.40 1.57
N LEU A 188 9.31 0.50 0.83
CA LEU A 188 9.17 0.61 -0.63
C LEU A 188 7.73 0.97 -0.99
N VAL A 189 7.55 2.12 -1.65
CA VAL A 189 6.22 2.60 -2.06
C VAL A 189 5.97 2.26 -3.53
N PHE A 190 4.78 1.75 -3.83
CA PHE A 190 4.23 1.55 -5.16
C PHE A 190 3.00 2.41 -5.36
N ALA A 191 3.12 3.47 -6.16
CA ALA A 191 2.03 4.36 -6.50
C ALA A 191 1.48 4.02 -7.91
N MET A 192 0.22 3.59 -7.95
CA MET A 192 -0.51 3.25 -9.18
C MET A 192 -0.65 4.49 -10.08
N GLU A 193 -0.27 4.38 -11.35
CA GLU A 193 -0.44 5.44 -12.37
C GLU A 193 -1.71 5.25 -13.21
N PRO A 194 -2.20 6.33 -13.88
CA PRO A 194 -3.34 6.24 -14.81
C PRO A 194 -3.21 5.15 -15.87
N ASP A 195 -1.98 4.84 -16.30
CA ASP A 195 -1.67 3.80 -17.28
C ASP A 195 -2.12 2.38 -16.86
N LEU A 196 -2.41 2.15 -15.58
CA LEU A 196 -2.97 0.88 -15.12
C LEU A 196 -4.46 0.74 -15.39
N TYR A 197 -5.17 1.82 -15.69
CA TYR A 197 -6.60 1.78 -15.97
C TYR A 197 -6.89 0.90 -17.18
N LEU A 198 -7.80 -0.05 -16.99
CA LEU A 198 -8.32 -0.91 -18.06
C LEU A 198 -9.82 -0.72 -18.13
N ASP A 199 -10.30 -0.23 -19.27
CA ASP A 199 -11.72 -0.20 -19.58
C ASP A 199 -12.16 -1.59 -20.03
N ASP A 200 -12.76 -2.35 -19.12
CA ASP A 200 -13.25 -3.71 -19.36
C ASP A 200 -14.77 -3.77 -19.61
N ARG A 201 -15.37 -2.62 -19.93
CA ARG A 201 -16.76 -2.57 -20.41
C ARG A 201 -16.88 -3.23 -21.78
N PRO A 202 -18.03 -3.86 -22.09
CA PRO A 202 -18.28 -4.36 -23.45
C PRO A 202 -18.11 -3.25 -24.48
N ALA A 203 -17.45 -3.55 -25.60
CA ALA A 203 -17.45 -2.65 -26.75
C ALA A 203 -18.90 -2.44 -27.22
N ILE A 204 -19.26 -1.19 -27.46
CA ILE A 204 -20.58 -0.80 -27.98
C ILE A 204 -20.66 -1.16 -29.46
#